data_AF-G5LPA3-F1
#
_entry.id   AF-G5LPA3-F1
#
_cell.length_a   1.000
_cell.length_b   1.000
_cell.length_c   1.000
_cell.angle_alpha   90.00
_cell.angle_beta   90.00
_cell.angle_gamma   90.00
#
_symmetry.space_group_name_H-M   'P 1'
#
loop_
_entity.id
_entity.type
_entity.pdbx_description
1 polymer ?
#
loop_
_entity_poly.entity_id
_entity_poly.type
_entity_poly.pdbx_seq_one_letter_code
_entity_poly.pdbx_strand_id
1 'polypeptide(L)' 'MARNGSFSAAAQELHRVPSAVSYTVRQLEEWLAVPLFVRRHRDVELTPAGVSVMLN' A
#
# COMPACT_ATOMS: atom_id res chain seq x y z
N MET A 1 2.79 -5.21 -5.91
CA MET A 1 2.50 -4.22 -4.84
C MET A 1 1.12 -4.33 -4.17
N ALA A 2 0.09 -4.95 -4.76
CA ALA A 2 -1.20 -5.18 -4.08
C ALA A 2 -1.50 -6.67 -3.78
N ARG A 3 -0.67 -7.57 -4.29
CA ARG A 3 -0.93 -9.02 -4.29
C ARG A 3 -0.51 -9.75 -3.01
N ASN A 4 0.22 -9.08 -2.10
CA ASN A 4 0.97 -9.75 -1.03
C ASN A 4 0.52 -9.37 0.40
N GLY A 5 -0.61 -8.66 0.59
CA GLY A 5 -1.22 -8.41 1.90
C GLY A 5 -0.42 -7.57 2.92
N SER A 6 0.81 -7.16 2.58
CA SER A 6 1.71 -6.43 3.49
C SER A 6 2.68 -5.52 2.73
N PHE A 7 2.91 -4.30 3.25
CA PHE A 7 3.97 -3.41 2.74
C PHE A 7 5.36 -4.02 2.84
N SER A 8 5.60 -4.89 3.85
CA SER A 8 6.87 -5.59 4.00
C SER A 8 7.12 -6.57 2.85
N ALA A 9 6.09 -7.35 2.49
CA ALA A 9 6.19 -8.29 1.37
C ALA A 9 6.36 -7.56 0.03
N ALA A 10 5.64 -6.44 -0.16
CA ALA A 10 5.82 -5.59 -1.33
C ALA A 10 7.23 -4.96 -1.38
N ALA A 11 7.79 -4.59 -0.24
CA ALA A 11 9.14 -4.04 -0.17
C ALA A 11 10.21 -5.09 -0.52
N GLN A 12 10.05 -6.33 -0.06
CA GLN A 12 10.93 -7.44 -0.45
C GLN A 12 10.90 -7.69 -1.96
N GLU A 13 9.71 -7.74 -2.57
CA GLU A 13 9.55 -7.94 -4.02
C GLU A 13 10.23 -6.82 -4.84
N LEU A 14 10.22 -5.59 -4.32
CA LEU A 14 10.79 -4.42 -4.98
C LEU A 14 12.25 -4.15 -4.61
N HIS A 15 12.89 -5.01 -3.82
CA HIS A 15 14.23 -4.79 -3.26
C HIS A 15 14.36 -3.42 -2.56
N ARG A 16 13.31 -3.01 -1.83
CA ARG A 16 13.25 -1.77 -1.05
C ARG A 16 13.08 -2.06 0.42
N VAL A 17 13.36 -1.06 1.25
CA VAL A 17 13.03 -1.09 2.68
C VAL A 17 11.52 -0.80 2.87
N PRO A 18 10.84 -1.43 3.86
CA PRO A 18 9.41 -1.22 4.10
C PRO A 18 8.98 0.24 4.31
N SER A 19 9.86 1.06 4.88
CA SER A 19 9.62 2.49 5.08
C SER A 19 9.48 3.26 3.77
N ALA A 20 10.24 2.90 2.73
CA ALA A 20 10.13 3.54 1.42
C ALA A 20 8.79 3.24 0.74
N VAL A 21 8.33 1.98 0.81
CA VAL A 21 7.02 1.58 0.30
C VAL A 21 5.90 2.30 1.05
N SER A 22 5.97 2.32 2.39
CA SER A 22 5.00 3.02 3.24
C SER A 22 4.96 4.52 2.95
N TYR A 23 6.11 5.14 2.70
CA TYR A 23 6.22 6.55 2.35
C TYR A 23 5.54 6.86 1.01
N THR A 24 5.85 6.09 -0.04
CA THR A 24 5.23 6.26 -1.37
C THR A 24 3.71 6.10 -1.32
N VAL A 25 3.21 5.09 -0.60
CA VAL A 25 1.77 4.89 -0.42
C VAL A 25 1.14 6.09 0.29
N ARG A 26 1.76 6.58 1.36
CA ARG A 26 1.26 7.74 2.10
C ARG A 26 1.19 9.00 1.23
N GLN A 27 2.21 9.24 0.41
CA GLN A 27 2.20 10.36 -0.54
C GLN A 27 1.08 10.23 -1.58
N LEU A 28 0.81 9.01 -2.04
CA LEU A 28 -0.27 8.75 -2.98
C LEU A 28 -1.65 8.98 -2.35
N GLU A 29 -1.85 8.50 -1.12
CA GLU A 29 -3.07 8.75 -0.34
C GLU A 29 -3.29 10.24 -0.09
N GLU A 30 -2.23 10.98 0.24
CA GLU A 30 -2.26 12.44 0.41
C GLU A 30 -2.64 13.16 -0.90
N TRP A 31 -2.02 12.77 -2.02
CA TRP A 31 -2.31 13.37 -3.33
C TRP A 31 -3.74 13.12 -3.80
N LEU A 32 -4.28 11.93 -3.52
CA LEU A 32 -5.65 11.54 -3.87
C LEU A 32 -6.69 12.01 -2.85
N ALA A 33 -6.26 12.50 -1.68
CA ALA A 33 -7.10 12.77 -0.51
C ALA A 33 -8.01 11.58 -0.14
N VAL A 34 -7.55 10.34 -0.36
CA VAL A 34 -8.31 9.11 -0.09
C VAL A 34 -7.39 8.02 0.44
N PRO A 35 -7.78 7.30 1.50
CA PRO A 35 -7.03 6.13 1.95
C PRO A 35 -7.15 4.99 0.92
N LEU A 36 -6.01 4.39 0.57
CA LEU A 36 -5.93 3.22 -0.32
C LEU A 36 -5.81 1.92 0.47
N PHE A 37 -5.34 2.01 1.72
CA PHE A 37 -5.19 0.85 2.60
C PHE A 37 -5.84 1.05 3.97
N VAL A 38 -6.39 -0.04 4.51
CA VAL A 38 -6.79 -0.14 5.92
C VAL A 38 -5.70 -0.91 6.65
N ARG A 39 -5.16 -0.34 7.72
CA ARG A 39 -4.18 -1.02 8.58
C ARG A 39 -4.91 -1.94 9.57
N ARG A 40 -4.59 -3.23 9.52
CA ARG A 40 -4.93 -4.21 10.56
C ARG A 40 -3.67 -4.50 11.37
N HIS A 41 -3.85 -5.16 12.51
CA HIS A 41 -2.81 -5.34 13.52
C HIS A 41 -1.46 -5.88 12.98
N ARG A 42 -1.51 -6.77 11.96
CA ARG A 42 -0.32 -7.35 11.30
C ARG A 42 -0.38 -7.32 9.78
N ASP A 43 -1.46 -6.80 9.20
CA ASP A 43 -1.75 -6.87 7.76
C ASP A 43 -2.29 -5.54 7.24
N VAL A 44 -2.28 -5.38 5.91
CA VAL A 44 -2.95 -4.28 5.24
C VAL A 44 -3.94 -4.82 4.21
N GLU A 45 -5.12 -4.23 4.19
CA GLU A 45 -6.18 -4.56 3.23
C GLU A 45 -6.41 -3.36 2.32
N LEU A 46 -6.74 -3.59 1.04
CA LEU A 46 -7.13 -2.50 0.14
C LEU A 46 -8.49 -1.94 0.55
N THR A 47 -8.62 -0.62 0.48
CA THR A 47 -9.94 0.03 0.44
C THR A 47 -10.57 -0.17 -0.95
N PRO A 48 -11.87 0.08 -1.12
CA PRO A 48 -12.48 0.11 -2.46
C PRO A 48 -11.75 1.06 -3.43
N ALA A 49 -11.26 2.20 -2.93
CA ALA A 49 -10.43 3.12 -3.72
C ALA A 49 -9.07 2.51 -4.07
N GLY A 50 -8.42 1.84 -3.11
CA GLY A 50 -7.17 1.10 -3.33
C GLY A 50 -7.29 0.03 -4.41
N VAL A 51 -8.40 -0.71 -4.44
CA VAL A 51 -8.70 -1.70 -5.49
C VAL A 51 -8.73 -1.02 -6.87
N SER A 52 -9.44 0.11 -6.98
CA SER A 52 -9.57 0.85 -8.24
C SER A 52 -8.24 1.41 -8.75
N VAL A 53 -7.39 1.91 -7.85
CA VAL A 53 -6.10 2.53 -8.18
C VAL A 53 -5.01 1.51 -8.50
N MET A 54 -5.01 0.33 -7.87
CA MET A 54 -3.89 -0.61 -7.95
C MET A 54 -4.12 -1.83 -8.87
N LEU A 55 -5.33 -2.03 -9.39
CA LEU A 55 -5.65 -3.12 -10.32
C LEU A 55 -5.77 -2.67 -11.79
N ASN A 56 -5.45 -1.40 -12.07
CA ASN A 56 -5.37 -0.84 -13.41
C ASN A 56 -3.90 -0.69 -13.84
#